data_AF-A0A3M2I1X6-F1
#
_entry.id   AF-A0A3M2I1X6-F1
#
_cell.length_a   1.000
_cell.length_b   1.000
_cell.length_c   1.000
_cell.angle_alpha   90.00
_cell.angle_beta   90.00
_cell.angle_gamma   90.00
#
_symmetry.space_group_name_H-M   'P 1'
#
loop_
_entity.id
_entity.type
_entity.pdbx_description
1 polymer ?
#
loop_
_entity_poly.entity_id
_entity_poly.type
_entity_poly.pdbx_seq_one_letter_code
_entity_poly.pdbx_strand_id
1 'polypeptide(L)'
;MHILGPGRDAFLEFLRNLTPQALLFSAAIVVLSQIKPPVLAMANAGRALLVLGLLSIALLAAHANVGKFLDNAFSGSSRARKTTRRIKRMEPAFRRRFLLLLIAGWRYRRISFLEFFVAVAVVYSCLVAVLLMAVYNVLKLLGMR
;
A
#
# COMPACT_ATOMS: atom_id res chain seq x y z
N MET A 1 24.11 -1.23 5.47
CA MET A 1 22.91 -1.63 4.69
C MET A 1 23.20 -1.54 3.20
N HIS A 2 23.33 -2.68 2.52
CA HIS A 2 23.49 -2.79 1.05
C HIS A 2 22.16 -2.61 0.28
N ILE A 3 21.06 -2.41 1.02
CA ILE A 3 19.72 -2.93 0.73
C ILE A 3 18.98 -2.17 -0.40
N LEU A 4 19.25 -0.88 -0.65
CA LEU A 4 18.55 -0.15 -1.74
C LEU A 4 19.44 0.80 -2.56
N GLY A 5 20.66 1.12 -2.10
CA GLY A 5 21.52 2.12 -2.73
C GLY A 5 20.74 3.42 -3.06
N PRO A 6 20.72 3.90 -4.31
CA PRO A 6 19.97 5.10 -4.71
C PRO A 6 18.44 4.97 -4.55
N GLY A 7 17.91 3.78 -4.30
CA GLY A 7 16.48 3.56 -4.02
C GLY A 7 16.08 3.78 -2.55
N ARG A 8 17.02 4.13 -1.66
CA ARG A 8 16.73 4.32 -0.23
C ARG A 8 15.72 5.43 0.02
N ASP A 9 15.87 6.56 -0.65
CA ASP A 9 14.97 7.70 -0.44
C ASP A 9 13.57 7.41 -0.98
N ALA A 10 13.48 6.71 -2.11
CA ALA A 10 12.22 6.20 -2.65
C ALA A 10 11.52 5.26 -1.65
N PHE A 11 12.28 4.40 -0.97
CA PHE A 11 11.76 3.50 0.04
C PHE A 11 11.29 4.22 1.32
N LEU A 12 12.07 5.18 1.82
CA LEU A 12 11.67 5.98 2.98
C LEU A 12 10.40 6.79 2.69
N GLU A 13 10.28 7.32 1.47
CA GLU A 13 9.07 7.98 1.01
C GLU A 13 7.88 7.01 0.91
N PHE A 14 8.11 5.79 0.42
CA PHE A 14 7.10 4.73 0.40
C PHE A 14 6.59 4.42 1.82
N LEU A 15 7.50 4.24 2.77
CA LEU A 15 7.16 3.98 4.17
C LEU A 15 6.39 5.14 4.80
N ARG A 16 6.79 6.39 4.53
CA ARG A 16 6.08 7.58 5.03
C ARG A 16 4.63 7.63 4.56
N ASN A 17 4.38 7.23 3.32
CA ASN A 17 3.04 7.18 2.75
C ASN A 17 2.23 5.95 3.17
N LEU A 18 2.88 4.95 3.78
CA LEU A 18 2.21 3.72 4.24
C LEU A 18 1.37 3.97 5.50
N THR A 19 1.82 4.84 6.41
CA THR A 19 1.09 5.20 7.64
C THR A 19 -0.31 5.76 7.38
N PRO A 20 -0.50 6.80 6.53
CA PRO A 20 -1.84 7.30 6.22
C PRO A 20 -2.71 6.25 5.51
N GLN A 21 -2.13 5.37 4.67
CA GLN A 21 -2.86 4.27 4.04
C GLN A 21 -3.38 3.27 5.06
N ALA A 22 -2.53 2.88 6.01
CA ALA A 22 -2.91 1.99 7.08
C ALA A 22 -3.99 2.61 7.97
N LEU A 23 -3.91 3.91 8.25
CA LEU A 23 -4.93 4.64 9.02
C LEU A 23 -6.29 4.65 8.30
N LEU A 24 -6.32 4.92 6.99
CA LEU A 24 -7.55 4.85 6.19
C LEU A 24 -8.14 3.44 6.18
N PHE A 25 -7.29 2.42 6.02
CA PHE A 25 -7.71 1.02 6.04
C PHE A 25 -8.27 0.62 7.41
N SER A 26 -7.63 1.07 8.49
CA SER A 26 -8.07 0.87 9.87
C SER A 26 -9.44 1.49 10.13
N ALA A 27 -9.61 2.74 9.71
CA ALA A 27 -10.88 3.46 9.84
C ALA A 27 -11.99 2.73 9.07
N ALA A 28 -11.70 2.21 7.88
CA ALA A 28 -12.65 1.41 7.12
C ALA A 28 -13.07 0.14 7.88
N ILE A 29 -12.13 -0.58 8.50
CA ILE A 29 -12.43 -1.78 9.31
C ILE A 29 -13.29 -1.43 10.52
N VAL A 30 -12.96 -0.36 11.24
CA VAL A 30 -13.73 0.08 12.41
C VAL A 30 -15.17 0.40 12.00
N VAL A 31 -15.38 1.16 10.93
CA VAL A 31 -16.73 1.50 10.46
C VAL A 31 -17.46 0.25 9.97
N LEU A 32 -16.76 -0.68 9.29
CA LEU A 32 -17.33 -1.95 8.86
C LEU A 32 -17.84 -2.79 10.04
N SER A 33 -17.10 -2.85 11.15
CA SER A 33 -17.53 -3.58 12.36
C SER A 33 -18.80 -3.01 13.02
N GLN A 34 -19.18 -1.76 12.71
CA GLN A 34 -20.39 -1.12 13.23
C GLN A 34 -21.62 -1.37 12.35
N ILE A 35 -21.47 -2.03 11.19
CA ILE A 35 -22.58 -2.36 10.31
C ILE A 35 -23.26 -3.63 10.82
N LYS A 36 -24.47 -3.48 11.38
CA LYS A 36 -25.30 -4.62 11.80
C LYS A 36 -26.04 -5.21 10.60
N PRO A 37 -26.15 -6.54 10.47
CA PRO A 37 -26.99 -7.14 9.45
C PRO A 37 -28.46 -6.69 9.58
N PRO A 38 -29.20 -6.48 8.47
CA PRO A 38 -28.75 -6.65 7.09
C PRO A 38 -27.92 -5.45 6.58
N VAL A 39 -26.79 -5.77 5.95
CA VAL A 39 -25.79 -4.79 5.47
C VAL A 39 -26.37 -3.80 4.45
N LEU A 40 -27.36 -4.25 3.66
CA LEU A 40 -28.02 -3.48 2.60
C LEU A 40 -29.23 -2.65 3.08
N ALA A 41 -29.48 -2.56 4.38
CA ALA A 41 -30.52 -1.68 4.90
C ALA A 41 -30.19 -0.20 4.61
N MET A 42 -31.19 0.63 4.29
CA MET A 42 -31.01 2.09 4.15
C MET A 42 -30.35 2.73 5.38
N ALA A 43 -30.63 2.21 6.59
CA ALA A 43 -29.99 2.65 7.83
C ALA A 43 -28.46 2.47 7.85
N ASN A 44 -27.93 1.52 7.06
CA ASN A 44 -26.50 1.24 6.95
C ASN A 44 -25.87 1.88 5.70
N ALA A 45 -26.65 2.44 4.78
CA ALA A 45 -26.15 2.94 3.48
C ALA A 45 -25.03 3.98 3.62
N GLY A 46 -25.17 4.91 4.57
CA GLY A 46 -24.13 5.92 4.84
C GLY A 46 -22.82 5.31 5.34
N ARG A 47 -22.89 4.31 6.24
CA ARG A 47 -21.70 3.60 6.75
C ARG A 47 -21.06 2.75 5.67
N ALA A 48 -21.86 2.04 4.87
CA ALA A 48 -21.37 1.24 3.75
C ALA A 48 -20.66 2.12 2.70
N LEU A 49 -21.23 3.27 2.35
CA LEU A 49 -20.61 4.22 1.43
C LEU A 49 -19.30 4.78 1.99
N LEU A 50 -19.25 5.08 3.29
CA LEU A 50 -18.03 5.54 3.97
C LEU A 50 -16.93 4.46 3.97
N VAL A 51 -17.27 3.19 4.23
CA VAL A 51 -16.33 2.06 4.12
C VAL A 51 -15.78 1.93 2.70
N LEU A 52 -16.66 1.97 1.70
CA LEU A 52 -16.25 1.88 0.29
C LEU A 52 -15.36 3.07 -0.11
N GLY A 53 -15.67 4.28 0.35
CA GLY A 53 -14.87 5.47 0.11
C GLY A 53 -13.47 5.36 0.72
N LEU A 54 -13.37 5.01 2.00
CA LEU A 54 -12.10 4.84 2.70
C LEU A 54 -11.25 3.73 2.08
N LEU A 55 -11.84 2.57 1.76
CA LEU A 55 -11.15 1.47 1.08
C LEU A 55 -10.66 1.89 -0.30
N SER A 56 -11.50 2.57 -1.09
CA SER A 56 -11.14 3.02 -2.43
C SER A 56 -9.96 4.00 -2.38
N ILE A 57 -9.98 4.97 -1.45
CA ILE A 57 -8.87 5.91 -1.27
C ILE A 57 -7.61 5.17 -0.81
N ALA A 58 -7.72 4.25 0.15
CA ALA A 58 -6.58 3.47 0.63
C ALA A 58 -5.94 2.63 -0.49
N LEU A 59 -6.76 1.98 -1.32
CA LEU A 59 -6.29 1.17 -2.46
C LEU A 59 -5.65 2.02 -3.55
N LEU A 60 -6.26 3.16 -3.91
CA LEU A 60 -5.70 4.10 -4.88
C LEU A 60 -4.39 4.70 -4.38
N ALA A 61 -4.31 5.08 -3.11
CA ALA A 61 -3.11 5.58 -2.48
C ALA A 61 -2.00 4.51 -2.45
N ALA A 62 -2.33 3.27 -2.10
CA ALA A 62 -1.39 2.15 -2.15
C ALA A 62 -0.85 1.93 -3.57
N HIS A 63 -1.73 1.93 -4.56
CA HIS A 63 -1.36 1.79 -5.96
C HIS A 63 -0.43 2.92 -6.44
N ALA A 64 -0.77 4.17 -6.12
CA ALA A 64 0.06 5.34 -6.44
C ALA A 64 1.41 5.31 -5.73
N ASN A 65 1.45 4.91 -4.46
CA ASN A 65 2.66 4.84 -3.65
C ASN A 65 3.64 3.77 -4.19
N VAL A 66 3.13 2.58 -4.54
CA VAL A 66 3.93 1.54 -5.21
C VAL A 66 4.43 2.05 -6.55
N GLY A 67 3.57 2.68 -7.37
CA GLY A 67 3.98 3.25 -8.65
C GLY A 67 5.14 4.25 -8.52
N LYS A 68 5.03 5.19 -7.56
CA LYS A 68 6.07 6.19 -7.26
C LYS A 68 7.36 5.53 -6.76
N PHE A 69 7.25 4.53 -5.89
CA PHE A 69 8.40 3.76 -5.43
C PHE A 69 9.13 3.09 -6.60
N LEU A 70 8.43 2.37 -7.47
CA LEU A 70 9.04 1.70 -8.62
C LEU A 70 9.70 2.72 -9.56
N ASP A 71 9.04 3.84 -9.85
CA ASP A 71 9.61 4.89 -10.71
C ASP A 71 10.91 5.47 -10.15
N ASN A 72 10.99 5.66 -8.83
CA ASN A 72 12.14 6.30 -8.18
C ASN A 72 13.26 5.29 -7.87
N ALA A 73 12.93 4.08 -7.41
CA ALA A 73 13.90 3.05 -7.01
C ALA A 73 14.70 2.48 -8.20
N PHE A 74 14.13 2.46 -9.42
CA PHE A 74 14.82 1.95 -10.61
C PHE A 74 15.58 3.00 -11.43
N SER A 75 15.51 4.27 -11.05
CA SER A 75 16.15 5.38 -11.77
C SER A 75 17.69 5.34 -11.77
N GLY A 76 18.29 4.59 -10.83
CA GLY A 76 19.74 4.56 -10.58
C GLY A 76 20.59 3.50 -11.32
N SER A 77 20.01 2.54 -12.05
CA SER A 77 20.82 1.55 -12.81
C SER A 77 20.80 1.80 -14.32
N SER A 78 21.94 1.80 -15.01
CA SER A 78 22.00 2.22 -16.42
C SER A 78 21.12 1.37 -17.37
N ARG A 79 20.97 0.06 -17.11
CA ARG A 79 20.06 -0.84 -17.85
C ARG A 79 18.59 -0.63 -17.50
N ALA A 80 18.22 -0.58 -16.22
CA ALA A 80 16.81 -0.32 -15.85
C ALA A 80 16.39 1.08 -16.29
N ARG A 81 17.27 2.09 -16.19
CA ARG A 81 17.02 3.47 -16.62
C ARG A 81 16.72 3.57 -18.12
N LYS A 82 17.39 2.78 -18.97
CA LYS A 82 17.08 2.72 -20.42
C LYS A 82 15.67 2.14 -20.64
N THR A 83 15.32 1.06 -19.95
CA THR A 83 13.99 0.44 -20.05
C THR A 83 12.88 1.35 -19.48
N THR A 84 13.08 1.94 -18.31
CA THR A 84 12.15 2.87 -17.67
C THR A 84 11.96 4.14 -18.52
N ARG A 85 13.03 4.67 -19.14
CA ARG A 85 12.92 5.79 -20.09
C ARG A 85 12.14 5.40 -21.34
N ARG A 86 12.31 4.18 -21.85
CA ARG A 86 11.54 3.66 -23.00
C ARG A 86 10.04 3.54 -22.65
N ILE A 87 9.73 3.01 -21.47
CA ILE A 87 8.37 2.91 -20.95
C ILE A 87 7.76 4.31 -20.75
N LYS A 88 8.52 5.27 -20.18
CA LYS A 88 8.04 6.66 -20.02
C LYS A 88 7.79 7.36 -21.36
N ARG A 89 8.62 7.12 -22.37
CA ARG A 89 8.45 7.70 -23.73
C ARG A 89 7.28 7.12 -24.51
N MET A 90 6.81 5.94 -24.17
CA MET A 90 5.65 5.32 -24.82
C MET A 90 4.31 5.87 -24.32
N GLU A 91 4.31 6.74 -23.30
CA GLU A 91 3.11 7.22 -22.57
C GLU A 91 2.01 6.15 -22.42
N PRO A 92 2.34 4.92 -21.99
CA PRO A 92 1.33 3.89 -21.87
C PRO A 92 0.33 4.29 -20.76
N ALA A 93 -0.93 3.93 -20.97
CA ALA A 93 -1.96 4.07 -19.96
C ALA A 93 -1.46 3.61 -18.58
N PHE A 94 -1.82 4.35 -17.53
CA PHE A 94 -1.26 4.23 -16.17
C PHE A 94 -1.15 2.77 -15.67
N ARG A 95 -2.17 1.93 -15.92
CA ARG A 95 -2.17 0.50 -15.58
C ARG A 95 -1.08 -0.30 -16.29
N ARG A 96 -0.91 -0.09 -17.61
CA ARG A 96 0.15 -0.76 -18.39
C ARG A 96 1.53 -0.31 -17.94
N ARG A 97 1.69 0.97 -17.62
CA ARG A 97 2.94 1.50 -17.07
C ARG A 97 3.32 0.79 -15.77
N PHE A 98 2.36 0.64 -14.85
CA PHE A 98 2.57 -0.05 -13.57
C PHE A 98 3.02 -1.50 -13.76
N LEU A 99 2.32 -2.28 -14.60
CA LEU A 99 2.68 -3.67 -14.93
C LEU A 99 4.09 -3.79 -15.52
N LEU A 100 4.44 -2.92 -16.47
CA LEU A 100 5.75 -2.92 -17.11
C LEU A 100 6.88 -2.60 -16.12
N LEU A 101 6.65 -1.68 -15.17
CA LEU A 101 7.61 -1.35 -14.11
C LEU A 101 7.78 -2.51 -13.12
N LEU A 102 6.70 -3.22 -12.79
CA LEU A 102 6.72 -4.42 -11.96
C LEU A 102 7.55 -5.54 -12.59
N ILE A 103 7.28 -5.84 -13.86
CA ILE A 103 8.01 -6.86 -14.63
C ILE A 103 9.49 -6.47 -14.77
N ALA A 104 9.78 -5.19 -15.05
CA ALA A 104 11.15 -4.70 -15.15
C ALA A 104 11.88 -4.78 -13.80
N GLY A 105 11.22 -4.43 -12.70
CA GLY A 105 11.77 -4.54 -11.35
C GLY A 105 12.16 -5.96 -10.99
N TRP A 106 11.24 -6.91 -11.22
CA TRP A 106 11.50 -8.34 -11.05
C TRP A 106 12.63 -8.84 -11.96
N ARG A 107 12.68 -8.42 -13.22
CA ARG A 107 13.67 -8.95 -14.18
C ARG A 107 15.08 -8.43 -13.95
N TYR A 108 15.25 -7.17 -13.54
CA TYR A 108 16.56 -6.51 -13.49
C TYR A 108 17.13 -6.30 -12.09
N ARG A 109 16.31 -6.33 -11.03
CA ARG A 109 16.78 -6.18 -9.63
C ARG A 109 15.98 -7.05 -8.67
N ARG A 110 16.02 -8.38 -8.88
CA ARG A 110 15.33 -9.38 -8.04
C ARG A 110 15.57 -9.19 -6.55
N ILE A 111 16.82 -8.97 -6.15
CA ILE A 111 17.21 -8.83 -4.73
C ILE A 111 16.56 -7.59 -4.11
N SER A 112 16.74 -6.40 -4.69
CA SER A 112 16.10 -5.17 -4.17
C SER A 112 14.58 -5.21 -4.21
N PHE A 113 14.00 -5.95 -5.17
CA PHE A 113 12.56 -6.15 -5.24
C PHE A 113 12.04 -7.07 -4.13
N LEU A 114 12.77 -8.15 -3.83
CA LEU A 114 12.50 -9.02 -2.69
C LEU A 114 12.65 -8.26 -1.37
N GLU A 115 13.72 -7.49 -1.19
CA GLU A 115 13.93 -6.67 0.00
C GLU A 115 12.79 -5.67 0.20
N PHE A 116 12.32 -5.03 -0.87
CA PHE A 116 11.13 -4.18 -0.80
C PHE A 116 9.90 -4.96 -0.32
N PHE A 117 9.58 -6.09 -0.95
CA PHE A 117 8.41 -6.89 -0.56
C PHE A 117 8.49 -7.41 0.88
N VAL A 118 9.67 -7.88 1.31
CA VAL A 118 9.91 -8.31 2.69
C VAL A 118 9.72 -7.14 3.64
N ALA A 119 10.27 -5.97 3.34
CA ALA A 119 10.13 -4.81 4.20
C ALA A 119 8.67 -4.31 4.27
N VAL A 120 7.95 -4.29 3.14
CA VAL A 120 6.52 -4.00 3.13
C VAL A 120 5.75 -5.03 3.96
N ALA A 121 6.03 -6.32 3.78
CA ALA A 121 5.36 -7.38 4.53
C ALA A 121 5.58 -7.27 6.04
N VAL A 122 6.82 -6.98 6.48
CA VAL A 122 7.15 -6.75 7.89
C VAL A 122 6.44 -5.53 8.44
N VAL A 123 6.44 -4.42 7.71
CA VAL A 123 5.76 -3.20 8.20
C VAL A 123 4.24 -3.40 8.23
N TYR A 124 3.68 -4.09 7.24
CA TYR A 124 2.25 -4.40 7.20
C TYR A 124 1.84 -5.36 8.32
N SER A 125 2.65 -6.39 8.60
CA SER A 125 2.38 -7.32 9.70
C SER A 125 2.48 -6.63 11.06
N CYS A 126 3.46 -5.74 11.26
CA CYS A 126 3.54 -4.90 12.45
C CYS A 126 2.30 -4.00 12.61
N LEU A 127 1.86 -3.34 11.53
CA LEU A 127 0.66 -2.49 11.55
C LEU A 127 -0.59 -3.30 11.90
N VAL A 128 -0.79 -4.46 11.27
CA VAL A 128 -1.92 -5.35 11.57
C VAL A 128 -1.87 -5.81 13.03
N ALA A 129 -0.71 -6.22 13.54
CA ALA A 129 -0.55 -6.64 14.92
C ALA A 129 -0.90 -5.51 15.92
N VAL A 130 -0.44 -4.29 15.66
CA VAL A 130 -0.77 -3.10 16.48
C VAL A 130 -2.27 -2.82 16.45
N LEU A 131 -2.91 -2.93 15.28
CA LEU A 131 -4.36 -2.78 15.15
C LEU A 131 -5.13 -3.81 15.95
N LEU A 132 -4.77 -5.09 15.81
CA LEU A 132 -5.42 -6.17 16.54
C LEU A 132 -5.28 -6.00 18.04
N MET A 133 -4.09 -5.59 18.51
CA MET A 133 -3.87 -5.28 19.93
C MET A 133 -4.70 -4.08 20.40
N ALA A 134 -4.80 -3.02 19.58
CA ALA A 134 -5.62 -1.86 19.90
C ALA A 134 -7.11 -2.23 20.01
N VAL A 135 -7.62 -2.99 19.06
CA VAL A 135 -9.00 -3.50 19.06
C VAL A 135 -9.25 -4.41 20.26
N TYR A 136 -8.35 -5.36 20.52
CA TYR A 136 -8.43 -6.26 21.67
C TYR A 136 -8.47 -5.49 23.00
N ASN A 137 -7.61 -4.50 23.16
CA ASN A 137 -7.57 -3.68 24.37
C ASN A 137 -8.86 -2.88 24.56
N VAL A 138 -9.42 -2.31 23.49
CA VAL A 138 -10.69 -1.58 23.55
C VAL A 138 -11.86 -2.51 23.92
N LEU A 139 -11.94 -3.69 23.31
CA LEU A 139 -12.97 -4.69 23.63
C LEU A 139 -12.89 -5.15 25.08
N LYS A 140 -11.67 -5.41 25.57
CA LYS A 140 -11.40 -5.76 26.97
C LYS A 140 -11.84 -4.64 27.93
N LEU A 141 -11.60 -3.38 27.55
CA LEU A 141 -12.00 -2.21 28.35
C LEU A 141 -13.53 -2.01 28.38
N LEU A 142 -14.22 -2.40 27.31
CA LEU A 142 -15.68 -2.36 27.19
C LEU A 142 -16.39 -3.59 27.80
N GLY A 143 -15.65 -4.56 28.35
CA GLY A 143 -16.22 -5.76 28.97
C GLY A 143 -16.83 -6.76 27.98
N MET A 144 -16.65 -6.53 26.68
CA MET A 144 -17.07 -7.44 25.62
C MET A 144 -15.95 -8.44 25.38
N ARG A 145 -16.09 -9.66 25.93
CA ARG A 145 -15.16 -10.78 25.70
C ARG A 145 -15.37 -11.41 24.33
#